data_AF-A0A090BUK7-F1
#
_entry.id   AF-A0A090BUK7-F1
#
_cell.length_a   1.000
_cell.length_b   1.000
_cell.length_c   1.000
_cell.angle_alpha   90.00
_cell.angle_beta   90.00
_cell.angle_gamma   90.00
#
_symmetry.space_group_name_H-M   'P 1'
#
loop_
_entity.id
_entity.type
_entity.pdbx_description
1 polymer ?
#
loop_
_entity_poly.entity_id
_entity_poly.type
_entity_poly.pdbx_seq_one_letter_code
_entity_poly.pdbx_strand_id
1 'polypeptide(L)' 'MKSYLTYLFIILNLLSTAQASEWKFSYRSQKYFAAIWGSASNDVFAVGAGGLISHYDGSQWQEMESGTLFNLNGI' A
#
# COMPACT_ATOMS: atom_id res chain seq x y z
N MET A 1 13.85 -43.17 20.98
CA MET A 1 14.42 -41.80 20.83
C MET A 1 14.01 -41.16 19.49
N LYS A 2 12.71 -41.04 19.18
CA LYS A 2 12.21 -40.46 17.90
C LYS A 2 10.92 -39.62 18.06
N SER A 3 10.65 -39.02 19.24
CA SER A 3 9.43 -38.20 19.43
C SER A 3 9.70 -36.72 19.71
N TYR A 4 10.87 -36.32 20.22
CA TYR A 4 11.14 -34.91 20.55
C TYR A 4 11.33 -34.00 19.33
N LEU A 5 11.91 -34.54 18.24
CA LEU A 5 12.12 -33.78 17.01
C LEU A 5 10.80 -33.38 16.35
N THR A 6 9.78 -34.24 16.37
CA THR A 6 8.48 -33.96 15.75
C THR A 6 7.71 -32.86 16.48
N TYR A 7 7.77 -32.83 17.82
CA TYR A 7 7.14 -31.77 18.61
C TYR A 7 7.84 -30.41 18.41
N LEU A 8 9.17 -30.40 18.31
CA LEU A 8 9.93 -29.16 18.03
C LEU A 8 9.58 -28.58 16.65
N PHE A 9 9.43 -29.44 15.64
CA PHE A 9 9.04 -29.03 14.28
C PHE A 9 7.62 -28.47 14.22
N ILE A 10 6.66 -29.04 14.98
CA ILE A 10 5.27 -28.54 14.99
C ILE A 10 5.18 -27.19 15.72
N ILE A 11 5.90 -27.01 16.83
CA ILE A 11 5.90 -25.74 17.58
C ILE A 11 6.58 -24.62 16.77
N LEU A 12 7.65 -24.92 16.02
CA LEU A 12 8.28 -23.92 15.12
C LEU A 12 7.36 -23.49 13.96
N ASN A 13 6.56 -24.41 13.41
CA ASN A 13 5.64 -24.11 12.30
C ASN A 13 4.33 -23.43 12.76
N LEU A 14 3.95 -23.54 14.04
CA LEU A 14 2.82 -22.79 14.59
C LEU A 14 3.17 -21.31 14.86
N LEU A 15 4.45 -20.97 15.13
CA LEU A 15 4.87 -19.57 15.27
C LEU A 15 5.04 -18.84 13.93
N SER A 16 5.24 -19.55 12.82
CA SER A 16 5.40 -18.93 11.49
C SER A 16 4.10 -18.60 10.78
N THR A 17 2.96 -19.11 11.27
CA THR A 17 1.64 -18.88 10.65
C THR A 17 0.86 -17.72 11.27
N ALA A 18 1.38 -17.07 12.31
CA ALA A 18 0.85 -15.82 12.83
C ALA A 18 1.38 -14.64 12.00
N GLN A 19 1.09 -14.60 10.70
CA GLN A 19 1.32 -13.39 9.92
C GLN A 19 0.23 -12.38 10.31
N ALA A 20 0.47 -11.65 11.41
CA ALA A 20 -0.24 -10.40 11.64
C ALA A 20 -0.08 -9.52 10.39
N SER A 21 -1.02 -8.61 10.16
CA SER A 21 -0.89 -7.60 9.11
C SER A 21 0.34 -6.73 9.40
N GLU A 22 1.49 -7.15 8.87
CA GLU A 22 2.75 -6.43 9.00
C GLU A 22 2.76 -5.27 8.01
N TRP A 23 3.21 -4.11 8.48
CA TRP A 23 3.48 -2.97 7.62
C TRP A 23 4.62 -3.32 6.66
N LYS A 24 4.27 -3.61 5.41
CA LYS A 24 5.23 -3.86 4.34
C LYS A 24 5.56 -2.55 3.65
N PHE A 25 6.75 -1.99 3.91
CA PHE A 25 7.26 -0.90 3.10
C PHE A 25 7.58 -1.42 1.69
N SER A 26 6.83 -0.95 0.69
CA SER A 26 7.12 -1.20 -0.72
C SER A 26 7.65 0.07 -1.35
N TYR A 27 8.88 0.04 -1.84
CA TYR A 27 9.47 1.13 -2.61
C TYR A 27 8.95 1.08 -4.06
N ARG A 28 7.63 1.22 -4.26
CA ARG A 28 7.08 1.28 -5.63
C ARG A 28 7.40 2.63 -6.26
N SER A 29 8.45 2.64 -7.09
CA SER A 29 8.70 3.63 -8.17
C SER A 29 8.86 5.11 -7.75
N GLN A 30 9.53 5.90 -8.59
CA GLN A 30 10.07 7.24 -8.30
C GLN A 30 9.04 8.38 -8.11
N LYS A 31 7.75 8.08 -7.93
CA LYS A 31 6.70 9.08 -7.79
C LYS A 31 6.05 9.00 -6.41
N TYR A 32 6.08 10.10 -5.68
CA TYR A 32 5.45 10.25 -4.37
C TYR A 32 4.14 11.04 -4.49
N PHE A 33 3.19 10.78 -3.60
CA PHE A 33 2.05 11.67 -3.38
C PHE A 33 2.45 12.80 -2.44
N ALA A 34 2.12 14.03 -2.82
CA ALA A 34 2.41 15.26 -2.07
C ALA A 34 1.18 15.76 -1.29
N ALA A 35 -0.03 15.53 -1.81
CA ALA A 35 -1.26 15.96 -1.17
C ALA A 35 -2.40 14.95 -1.41
N ILE A 36 -3.35 14.91 -0.48
CA ILE A 36 -4.57 14.11 -0.55
C ILE A 36 -5.76 14.94 -0.07
N TRP A 37 -6.89 14.81 -0.75
CA TRP A 37 -8.15 15.46 -0.39
C TRP A 37 -9.32 14.56 -0.78
N GLY A 38 -10.41 14.60 -0.02
CA GLY A 38 -11.61 13.85 -0.35
C GLY A 38 -12.88 14.57 0.06
N SER A 39 -13.92 14.41 -0.77
CA SER A 39 -15.25 14.97 -0.53
C SER A 39 -16.19 13.95 0.12
N ALA A 40 -15.93 12.66 -0.11
CA ALA A 40 -16.70 11.53 0.39
C ALA A 40 -15.84 10.26 0.53
N SER A 41 -16.36 9.21 1.17
CA SER A 41 -15.65 7.93 1.33
C SER A 41 -15.31 7.23 0.01
N ASN A 42 -15.97 7.63 -1.07
CA ASN A 42 -15.83 7.10 -2.42
C ASN A 42 -15.38 8.18 -3.43
N ASP A 43 -14.87 9.30 -2.95
CA ASP A 43 -14.37 10.39 -3.78
C ASP A 43 -13.16 11.04 -3.12
N VAL A 44 -11.99 10.45 -3.35
CA VAL A 44 -10.71 10.90 -2.80
C VAL A 44 -9.68 11.03 -3.90
N PHE A 45 -8.95 12.14 -3.92
CA PHE A 45 -7.87 12.40 -4.85
C PHE A 45 -6.54 12.47 -4.12
N ALA A 46 -5.52 11.90 -4.73
CA ALA A 46 -4.13 12.03 -4.32
C ALA A 46 -3.31 12.57 -5.50
N VAL A 47 -2.50 13.58 -5.25
CA VAL A 47 -1.67 14.22 -6.29
C VAL A 47 -0.20 14.22 -5.89
N GLY A 48 0.71 14.26 -6.86
CA GLY A 48 2.13 14.23 -6.55
C GLY A 48 3.09 14.35 -7.73
N ALA A 49 4.21 13.66 -7.63
CA ALA A 49 5.37 13.83 -8.50
C ALA A 49 5.07 13.47 -9.96
N GLY A 50 5.64 14.26 -10.89
CA GLY A 50 5.53 13.97 -12.32
C GLY A 50 4.10 14.00 -12.86
N GLY A 51 3.28 14.94 -12.38
CA GLY A 51 1.88 15.08 -12.76
C GLY A 51 0.96 13.95 -12.29
N LEU A 52 1.37 13.20 -11.26
CA LEU A 52 0.58 12.07 -10.76
C LEU A 52 -0.74 12.57 -10.16
N ILE A 53 -1.84 12.06 -10.68
CA ILE A 53 -3.18 12.17 -10.07
C ILE A 53 -3.69 10.74 -9.92
N SER A 54 -4.20 10.41 -8.75
CA SER A 54 -4.93 9.17 -8.51
C SER A 54 -6.25 9.46 -7.82
N HIS A 55 -7.31 8.80 -8.27
CA HIS A 55 -8.67 8.95 -7.74
C HIS A 55 -9.16 7.62 -7.16
N TYR A 56 -9.73 7.68 -5.97
CA TYR A 56 -10.36 6.56 -5.29
C TYR A 56 -11.88 6.67 -5.41
N ASP A 57 -12.47 5.65 -6.00
CA ASP A 57 -13.90 5.56 -6.28
C ASP A 57 -14.71 4.85 -5.18
N GLY A 58 -14.10 4.57 -4.02
CA GLY A 58 -14.70 3.76 -2.95
C GLY A 58 -14.39 2.27 -3.03
N SER A 59 -13.74 1.82 -4.09
CA SER A 59 -13.34 0.42 -4.28
C SER A 59 -11.86 0.28 -4.66
N GLN A 60 -11.36 1.15 -5.52
CA GLN A 60 -10.01 1.08 -6.06
C GLN A 60 -9.46 2.47 -6.40
N TRP A 61 -8.13 2.55 -6.46
CA TRP A 61 -7.41 3.72 -6.95
C TRP A 61 -7.16 3.59 -8.45
N GLN A 62 -7.43 4.65 -9.20
CA GLN A 62 -7.21 4.74 -10.64
C GLN A 62 -6.31 5.94 -10.93
N GLU A 63 -5.32 5.80 -11.81
CA GLU A 63 -4.48 6.92 -12.24
C GLU A 63 -5.21 7.77 -13.29
N MET A 64 -5.04 9.09 -13.21
CA MET A 64 -5.62 10.05 -14.13
C MET A 64 -4.54 10.89 -14.79
N GLU A 65 -4.74 11.17 -16.07
CA GLU A 65 -3.89 12.10 -16.83
C GLU A 65 -4.09 13.54 -16.32
N SER A 66 -3.00 14.18 -15.91
CA SER A 66 -3.02 15.59 -15.48
C SER A 66 -2.74 16.57 -16.63
N GLY A 67 -2.24 16.08 -17.76
CA GLY A 67 -1.77 16.91 -18.87
C GLY A 67 -0.46 17.66 -18.58
N THR A 68 0.21 17.36 -17.46
CA THR A 68 1.50 17.97 -17.08
C THR A 68 2.47 16.93 -16.55
N LEU A 69 3.77 17.21 -16.64
CA LEU A 69 4.82 16.44 -15.98
C LEU A 69 5.36 17.16 -14.73
N PHE A 70 4.83 18.33 -14.40
CA PHE A 70 5.23 19.06 -13.20
C PHE A 70 4.64 18.42 -11.94
N ASN A 71 5.33 18.57 -10.82
CA ASN A 71 4.85 18.09 -9.53
C ASN A 71 3.60 18.86 -9.11
N LEU A 72 2.57 18.13 -8.68
CA LEU A 72 1.36 18.68 -8.09
C LEU A 72 1.51 18.62 -6.56
N ASN A 73 1.52 19.77 -5.90
CA ASN A 73 1.82 19.87 -4.47
C ASN A 73 0.60 20.23 -3.60
N GLY A 74 -0.58 20.36 -4.20
CA GLY A 74 -1.81 20.73 -3.50
C GLY A 74 -3.05 20.38 -4.32
N ILE A 75 -4.18 20.23 -3.62
CA ILE A 75 -5.53 20.04 -4.14
C ILE A 75 -6.40 21.18 -3.61
#